data_AF-A0A7S1H6M3-F1
#
_entry.id   AF-A0A7S1H6M3-F1
#
_cell.length_a   1.000
_cell.length_b   1.000
_cell.length_c   1.000
_cell.angle_alpha   90.00
_cell.angle_beta   90.00
_cell.angle_gamma   90.00
#
_symmetry.space_group_name_H-M   'P 1'
#
loop_
_entity.id
_entity.type
_entity.pdbx_description
1 polymer ?
#
loop_
_entity_poly.entity_id
_entity_poly.type
_entity_poly.pdbx_seq_one_letter_code
_entity_poly.pdbx_strand_id
1 'polypeptide(L)'
;LSMDNAIPAKVHWLSIANSLVIVFVLSAMIAAILVRNLRRDFARYNKLATDEEKAEDLEEFGWKLVHADVFRPPSFSPLLLSVACGTGAQILSMSFLTIIFSSMGFLSPANRGALLMAELLLYVMMGGMAGYVTARLYKTFKGKSWQR
;
A
#
# COMPACT_ATOMS: atom_id res chain seq x y z
N LEU A 1 1.85 45.64 27.39
CA LEU A 1 2.61 44.85 26.40
C LEU A 1 1.61 44.30 25.39
N SER A 2 1.32 45.09 24.35
CA SER A 2 0.35 44.70 23.32
C SER A 2 0.91 43.55 22.50
N MET A 3 0.17 42.45 22.38
CA MET A 3 0.54 41.31 21.53
C MET A 3 0.06 41.52 20.08
N ASP A 4 0.24 42.71 19.53
CA ASP A 4 -0.16 43.07 18.16
C ASP A 4 0.91 42.74 17.11
N ASN A 5 1.69 41.68 17.34
CA ASN A 5 2.67 41.16 16.38
C ASN A 5 2.27 39.77 15.85
N ALA A 6 0.97 39.47 15.77
CA ALA A 6 0.50 38.37 14.95
C ALA A 6 0.70 38.76 13.48
N ILE A 7 1.82 38.32 12.90
CA ILE A 7 2.08 38.47 11.46
C ILE A 7 0.86 37.89 10.73
N PRO A 8 0.09 38.68 9.96
CA PRO A 8 -1.01 38.13 9.20
C PRO A 8 -0.39 37.10 8.25
N ALA A 9 -0.90 35.87 8.30
CA ALA A 9 -0.50 34.82 7.37
C ALA A 9 -0.78 35.32 5.95
N LYS A 10 0.23 35.91 5.31
CA LYS A 10 0.16 36.35 3.92
C LYS A 10 0.01 35.08 3.09
N VAL A 11 -1.22 34.79 2.70
CA VAL A 11 -1.56 33.64 1.88
C VAL A 11 -0.71 33.72 0.62
N HIS A 12 0.17 32.74 0.44
CA HIS A 12 1.06 32.64 -0.71
C HIS A 12 0.26 32.14 -1.91
N TRP A 13 -0.69 32.96 -2.39
CA TRP A 13 -1.59 32.64 -3.50
C TRP A 13 -0.84 32.17 -4.74
N LEU A 14 0.37 32.69 -4.98
CA LEU A 14 1.26 32.24 -6.07
C LEU A 14 1.72 30.78 -5.88
N SER A 15 2.03 30.35 -4.66
CA SER A 15 2.41 28.96 -4.36
C SER A 15 1.22 28.01 -4.52
N ILE A 16 0.04 28.44 -4.07
CA ILE A 16 -1.22 27.67 -4.21
C ILE A 16 -1.60 27.56 -5.69
N ALA A 17 -1.52 28.65 -6.45
CA ALA A 17 -1.79 28.63 -7.88
C ALA A 17 -0.79 27.73 -8.62
N ASN A 18 0.50 27.81 -8.27
CA ASN A 18 1.55 26.98 -8.86
C ASN A 18 1.32 25.48 -8.60
N SER A 19 0.97 25.08 -7.37
CA SER A 19 0.68 23.68 -7.07
C SER A 19 -0.59 23.19 -7.77
N LEU A 20 -1.63 24.02 -7.87
CA LEU A 20 -2.85 23.70 -8.61
C LEU A 20 -2.59 23.48 -10.10
N VAL A 21 -1.77 24.32 -10.73
CA VAL A 21 -1.38 24.16 -12.14
C VAL A 21 -0.64 22.84 -12.35
N ILE A 22 0.32 22.52 -11.48
CA ILE A 22 1.08 21.26 -11.57
C ILE A 22 0.13 20.07 -11.46
N VAL A 23 -0.78 20.07 -10.48
CA VAL A 23 -1.76 18.98 -10.31
C VAL A 23 -2.62 18.82 -11.56
N PHE A 24 -3.17 19.91 -12.11
CA PHE A 24 -4.00 19.85 -13.30
C PHE A 24 -3.25 19.29 -14.53
N VAL A 25 -2.01 19.75 -14.75
CA VAL A 25 -1.16 19.27 -15.86
C VAL A 25 -0.84 17.79 -15.70
N LEU A 26 -0.46 17.35 -14.50
CA LEU A 26 -0.17 15.93 -14.23
C LEU A 26 -1.42 15.06 -14.42
N SER A 27 -2.57 15.50 -13.93
CA SER A 27 -3.84 14.81 -14.14
C SER A 27 -4.21 14.70 -15.62
N ALA A 28 -4.06 15.78 -16.39
CA ALA A 28 -4.32 15.78 -17.83
C ALA A 28 -3.38 14.84 -18.59
N MET A 29 -2.09 14.83 -18.24
CA MET A 29 -1.10 13.92 -18.82
C MET A 29 -1.46 12.45 -18.54
N ILE A 30 -1.78 12.11 -17.28
CA ILE A 30 -2.21 10.76 -16.89
C ILE A 30 -3.48 10.37 -17.64
N ALA A 31 -4.48 11.27 -17.71
CA ALA A 31 -5.71 11.03 -18.45
C ALA A 31 -5.46 10.78 -19.95
N ALA A 32 -4.56 11.54 -20.58
CA ALA A 32 -4.19 11.33 -21.98
C ALA A 32 -3.51 9.98 -22.21
N ILE A 33 -2.60 9.58 -21.31
CA ILE A 33 -1.96 8.25 -21.35
C ILE A 33 -3.01 7.16 -21.18
N LEU A 34 -3.92 7.28 -20.21
CA LEU A 34 -4.98 6.30 -19.97
C LEU A 34 -5.92 6.18 -21.17
N VAL A 35 -6.40 7.30 -21.72
CA VAL A 35 -7.28 7.30 -22.91
C VAL A 35 -6.56 6.70 -24.11
N ARG A 36 -5.26 6.99 -24.30
CA ARG A 36 -4.47 6.39 -25.38
C ARG A 36 -4.35 4.87 -25.21
N ASN A 37 -4.05 4.39 -24.01
CA ASN A 37 -3.97 2.96 -23.73
C ASN A 37 -5.34 2.29 -23.90
N LEU A 38 -6.40 2.84 -23.29
CA LEU A 38 -7.75 2.29 -23.41
C LEU A 38 -8.24 2.24 -24.87
N ARG A 39 -8.05 3.30 -25.66
CA ARG A 39 -8.41 3.28 -27.09
C ARG A 39 -7.65 2.20 -27.86
N ARG A 40 -6.35 2.05 -27.58
CA ARG A 40 -5.51 1.00 -28.17
C ARG A 40 -6.00 -0.39 -27.75
N ASP A 41 -6.34 -0.56 -26.49
CA ASP A 41 -6.80 -1.82 -25.93
C ASP A 41 -8.18 -2.19 -26.49
N PHE A 42 -9.14 -1.26 -26.54
CA PHE A 42 -10.44 -1.46 -27.20
C PHE A 42 -10.29 -1.83 -28.68
N ALA A 43 -9.40 -1.14 -29.42
CA ALA A 43 -9.14 -1.47 -30.82
C ALA A 43 -8.50 -2.86 -30.99
N ARG A 44 -7.68 -3.31 -30.03
CA ARG A 44 -7.12 -4.66 -30.00
C ARG A 44 -8.20 -5.70 -29.72
N TYR A 45 -9.03 -5.50 -28.69
CA TYR A 45 -10.14 -6.40 -28.36
C TYR A 45 -11.17 -6.55 -29.48
N ASN A 46 -11.45 -5.46 -30.21
CA ASN A 46 -12.42 -5.50 -31.32
C ASN A 46 -11.88 -6.21 -32.57
N LYS A 47 -10.56 -6.30 -32.75
CA LYS A 47 -9.93 -7.09 -33.83
C LYS A 47 -9.91 -8.59 -33.53
N LEU A 48 -9.84 -8.97 -32.27
CA LEU A 48 -9.83 -10.36 -31.78
C LEU A 48 -11.24 -10.98 -31.72
N ALA A 49 -12.22 -10.45 -32.46
CA ALA A 49 -13.59 -10.98 -32.46
C ALA A 49 -13.79 -12.25 -33.33
N THR A 50 -12.73 -12.77 -33.94
CA THR A 50 -12.73 -14.15 -34.48
C THR A 50 -12.56 -15.10 -33.30
N ASP A 51 -13.60 -15.85 -32.96
CA ASP A 51 -13.78 -16.48 -31.64
C ASP A 51 -12.72 -17.54 -31.23
N GLU A 52 -11.88 -18.03 -32.15
CA GLU A 52 -10.85 -19.04 -31.85
C GLU A 52 -9.54 -18.46 -31.28
N GLU A 53 -9.01 -17.36 -31.83
CA GLU A 53 -7.82 -16.69 -31.26
C GLU A 53 -8.13 -16.00 -29.91
N LYS A 54 -9.40 -15.71 -29.65
CA LYS A 54 -9.90 -15.00 -28.48
C LYS A 54 -9.86 -15.84 -27.20
N ALA A 55 -9.90 -17.17 -27.31
CA ALA A 55 -9.78 -18.06 -26.15
C ALA A 55 -8.30 -18.28 -25.78
N GLU A 56 -7.43 -18.46 -26.77
CA GLU A 56 -6.00 -18.73 -26.55
C GLU A 56 -5.25 -17.49 -26.03
N ASP A 57 -5.44 -16.30 -26.63
CA ASP A 57 -4.74 -15.07 -26.20
C ASP A 57 -5.17 -14.56 -24.81
N LEU A 58 -6.44 -14.79 -24.43
CA LEU A 58 -6.96 -14.40 -23.10
C LEU A 58 -6.49 -15.34 -21.99
N GLU A 59 -6.15 -16.58 -22.35
CA GLU A 59 -5.51 -17.52 -21.43
C GLU A 59 -4.02 -17.19 -21.25
N GLU A 60 -3.33 -16.65 -22.26
CA GLU A 60 -1.88 -16.37 -22.21
C GLU A 60 -1.48 -14.99 -21.62
N PHE A 61 -2.39 -14.03 -21.50
CA PHE A 61 -2.06 -12.69 -20.98
C PHE A 61 -2.93 -12.27 -19.78
N GLY A 62 -2.31 -12.09 -18.60
CA GLY A 62 -2.90 -11.28 -17.54
C GLY A 62 -2.45 -11.56 -16.11
N TRP A 63 -2.82 -10.66 -15.20
CA TRP A 63 -2.76 -10.85 -13.74
C TRP A 63 -3.49 -12.13 -13.30
N LYS A 64 -4.42 -12.61 -14.12
CA LYS A 64 -5.17 -13.85 -13.91
C LYS A 64 -4.28 -15.09 -13.98
N LEU A 65 -3.25 -15.13 -14.83
CA LEU A 65 -2.25 -16.22 -14.79
C LEU A 65 -1.38 -16.13 -13.53
N VAL A 66 -1.07 -14.90 -13.12
CA VAL A 66 -0.22 -14.62 -11.96
C VAL A 66 -0.88 -15.02 -10.63
N HIS A 67 -2.21 -15.13 -10.57
CA HIS A 67 -2.91 -15.53 -9.34
C HIS A 67 -2.43 -16.89 -8.79
N ALA A 68 -2.08 -17.83 -9.68
CA ALA A 68 -1.60 -19.15 -9.32
C ALA A 68 -0.10 -19.13 -8.95
N ASP A 69 0.66 -18.22 -9.54
CA ASP A 69 2.11 -18.08 -9.31
C ASP A 69 2.45 -17.29 -8.03
N VAL A 70 1.59 -16.34 -7.61
CA VAL A 70 1.78 -15.57 -6.37
C VAL A 70 1.82 -16.45 -5.13
N PHE A 71 1.05 -17.54 -5.12
CA PHE A 71 1.01 -18.48 -4.00
C PHE A 71 1.92 -19.70 -4.19
N ARG A 72 2.74 -19.70 -5.25
CA ARG A 72 3.71 -20.76 -5.45
C ARG A 72 4.74 -20.69 -4.31
N PRO A 73 5.01 -21.81 -3.61
CA PRO A 73 6.00 -21.80 -2.55
C PRO A 73 7.36 -21.42 -3.11
N PRO A 74 8.07 -20.44 -2.51
CA PRO A 74 9.38 -20.04 -2.98
C PRO A 74 10.38 -21.21 -2.83
N SER A 75 11.20 -21.43 -3.85
CA SER A 75 12.24 -22.47 -3.86
C SER A 75 13.28 -22.28 -2.76
N PHE A 76 13.48 -21.03 -2.32
CA PHE A 76 14.43 -20.66 -1.27
C PHE A 76 13.68 -20.16 -0.03
N SER A 77 13.88 -20.84 1.10
CA SER A 77 13.43 -20.47 2.46
C SER A 77 12.03 -19.82 2.60
N PRO A 78 10.91 -20.57 2.41
CA PRO A 78 9.55 -20.04 2.57
C PRO A 78 9.23 -19.47 3.95
N LEU A 79 9.97 -19.89 4.98
CA LEU A 79 9.86 -19.35 6.34
C LEU A 79 10.30 -17.89 6.41
N LEU A 80 11.40 -17.51 5.76
CA LEU A 80 11.95 -16.16 5.81
C LEU A 80 10.98 -15.16 5.19
N LEU A 81 10.43 -15.49 4.02
CA LEU A 81 9.40 -14.68 3.36
C LEU A 81 8.16 -14.54 4.25
N SER A 82 7.74 -15.64 4.89
CA SER A 82 6.58 -15.63 5.79
C SER A 82 6.80 -14.72 7.00
N VAL A 83 7.98 -14.77 7.61
CA VAL A 83 8.37 -13.91 8.74
C VAL A 83 8.46 -12.45 8.30
N ALA A 84 9.07 -12.17 7.15
CA ALA A 84 9.17 -10.80 6.62
C ALA A 84 7.78 -10.18 6.39
N CYS A 85 6.85 -10.94 5.79
CA CYS A 85 5.46 -10.49 5.62
C CYS A 85 4.74 -10.30 6.96
N GLY A 86 4.97 -11.18 7.94
CA GLY A 86 4.42 -11.03 9.28
C GLY A 86 4.90 -9.76 9.99
N THR A 87 6.21 -9.51 9.97
CA THR A 87 6.80 -8.28 10.52
C THR A 87 6.29 -7.03 9.79
N GLY A 88 6.12 -7.10 8.47
CA GLY A 88 5.50 -6.03 7.70
C GLY A 88 4.07 -5.72 8.17
N ALA A 89 3.25 -6.76 8.34
CA ALA A 89 1.88 -6.60 8.85
C ALA A 89 1.84 -6.04 10.28
N GLN A 90 2.79 -6.43 11.13
CA GLN A 90 2.94 -5.91 12.50
C GLN A 90 3.22 -4.41 12.49
N ILE A 91 4.23 -3.97 11.73
CA ILE A 91 4.62 -2.56 11.64
C ILE A 91 3.50 -1.73 11.02
N LEU A 92 2.86 -2.21 9.94
CA LEU A 92 1.73 -1.51 9.31
C LEU A 92 0.55 -1.32 10.27
N SER A 93 0.18 -2.38 11.00
CA SER A 93 -0.93 -2.32 11.96
C SER A 93 -0.61 -1.39 13.13
N MET A 94 0.63 -1.45 13.63
CA MET A 94 1.13 -0.56 14.67
C MET A 94 1.09 0.90 14.20
N SER A 95 1.67 1.22 13.04
CA SER A 95 1.69 2.59 12.50
C SER A 95 0.28 3.14 12.30
N PHE A 96 -0.63 2.32 11.78
CA PHE A 96 -2.03 2.70 11.60
C PHE A 96 -2.71 3.06 12.93
N LEU A 97 -2.55 2.23 13.96
CA LEU A 97 -3.10 2.51 15.29
C LEU A 97 -2.47 3.72 15.96
N THR A 98 -1.16 3.91 15.82
CA THR A 98 -0.46 5.09 16.32
C THR A 98 -1.02 6.37 15.69
N ILE A 99 -1.28 6.39 14.38
CA ILE A 99 -1.89 7.53 13.69
C ILE A 99 -3.29 7.81 14.24
N ILE A 100 -4.11 6.78 14.45
CA ILE A 100 -5.46 6.94 15.01
C ILE A 100 -5.39 7.55 16.42
N PHE A 101 -4.59 6.99 17.33
CA PHE A 101 -4.47 7.51 18.69
C PHE A 101 -3.85 8.90 18.74
N SER A 102 -2.94 9.22 17.82
CA SER A 102 -2.40 10.57 17.69
C SER A 102 -3.45 11.57 17.19
N SER A 103 -4.27 11.19 16.20
CA SER A 103 -5.34 12.04 15.66
C SER A 103 -6.45 12.34 16.66
N MET A 104 -6.73 11.41 17.57
CA MET A 104 -7.70 11.60 18.67
C MET A 104 -7.11 12.42 19.84
N GLY A 105 -5.83 12.78 19.81
CA GLY A 105 -5.17 13.58 20.84
C GLY A 105 -4.64 12.78 22.04
N PHE A 106 -4.73 11.44 22.04
CA PHE A 106 -4.17 10.61 23.11
C PHE A 106 -2.64 10.56 23.09
N LEU A 107 -2.03 10.67 21.89
CA LEU A 107 -0.58 10.67 21.69
C LEU A 107 -0.13 11.98 21.05
N SER A 108 0.43 12.88 21.87
CA SER A 108 1.01 14.14 21.40
C SER A 108 2.50 13.97 21.04
N PRO A 109 2.94 14.36 19.84
CA PRO A 109 4.35 14.35 19.43
C PRO A 109 5.27 15.22 20.31
N ALA A 110 4.69 16.15 21.08
CA ALA A 110 5.44 16.99 22.02
C ALA A 110 6.01 16.18 23.19
N ASN A 111 5.34 15.08 23.59
CA ASN A 111 5.76 14.23 24.70
C ASN A 111 6.53 13.00 24.21
N ARG A 112 7.74 13.24 23.69
CA ARG A 112 8.58 12.21 23.06
C ARG A 112 8.75 10.93 23.88
N GLY A 113 8.87 11.04 25.21
CA GLY A 113 9.02 9.87 26.09
C GLY A 113 7.76 9.01 26.19
N ALA A 114 6.58 9.61 26.34
CA ALA A 114 5.31 8.89 26.39
C ALA A 114 4.97 8.25 25.04
N LEU A 115 5.31 8.93 23.93
CA LEU A 115 5.13 8.41 22.58
C LEU A 115 5.98 7.16 22.34
N LEU A 116 7.28 7.18 22.69
CA LEU A 116 8.15 6.01 22.56
C LEU A 116 7.65 4.81 23.37
N MET A 117 7.18 5.04 24.59
CA MET A 117 6.64 3.95 25.43
C MET A 117 5.34 3.38 24.85
N ALA A 118 4.46 4.24 24.35
CA ALA A 118 3.23 3.81 23.67
C ALA A 118 3.53 3.02 22.39
N GLU A 119 4.50 3.47 21.59
CA GLU A 119 4.95 2.76 20.39
C GLU A 119 5.52 1.38 20.71
N LEU A 120 6.36 1.25 21.73
CA LEU A 120 6.89 -0.05 22.17
C LEU A 120 5.77 -0.99 22.64
N LEU A 121 4.81 -0.47 23.41
CA LEU A 121 3.68 -1.25 23.89
C LEU A 121 2.79 -1.73 22.73
N LEU A 122 2.46 -0.83 21.80
CA LEU A 122 1.70 -1.17 20.60
C LEU A 122 2.46 -2.18 19.72
N TYR A 123 3.78 -2.04 19.57
CA TYR A 123 4.60 -2.98 18.83
C TYR A 123 4.50 -4.41 19.39
N VAL A 124 4.63 -4.55 20.71
CA VAL A 124 4.50 -5.87 21.39
C VAL A 124 3.09 -6.43 21.25
N MET A 125 2.05 -5.59 21.40
CA MET A 125 0.65 -6.02 21.22
C MET A 125 0.37 -6.51 19.79
N MET A 126 0.95 -5.87 18.78
CA MET A 126 0.80 -6.27 17.38
C MET A 126 1.57 -7.56 17.02
N GLY A 127 2.37 -8.13 17.94
CA GLY A 127 3.07 -9.39 17.72
C GLY A 127 2.14 -10.57 17.41
N GLY A 128 0.92 -10.57 17.94
CA GLY A 128 -0.10 -11.58 17.59
C GLY A 128 -0.50 -11.54 16.11
N MET A 129 -0.59 -10.33 15.52
CA MET A 129 -0.86 -10.15 14.09
C MET A 129 0.30 -10.66 13.24
N ALA A 130 1.54 -10.37 13.68
CA ALA A 130 2.76 -10.88 13.04
C ALA A 130 2.76 -12.41 12.98
N GLY A 131 2.47 -13.06 14.12
CA GLY A 131 2.39 -14.51 14.23
C GLY A 131 1.28 -15.11 13.36
N TYR A 132 0.09 -14.50 13.36
CA TYR A 132 -1.03 -14.93 12.52
C TYR A 132 -0.68 -14.90 11.03
N VAL A 133 -0.18 -13.76 10.53
CA VAL A 133 0.17 -13.60 9.11
C VAL A 133 1.30 -14.55 8.72
N THR A 134 2.33 -14.67 9.56
CA THR A 134 3.45 -15.60 9.34
C THR A 134 2.95 -17.03 9.25
N ALA A 135 2.13 -17.49 10.20
CA ALA A 135 1.62 -18.86 10.23
C ALA A 135 0.70 -19.17 9.04
N ARG A 136 -0.17 -18.23 8.66
CA ARG A 136 -1.06 -18.37 7.50
C ARG A 136 -0.28 -18.47 6.19
N LEU A 137 0.71 -17.61 6.00
CA LEU A 137 1.52 -17.61 4.79
C LEU A 137 2.43 -18.84 4.72
N TYR A 138 3.04 -19.22 5.85
CA TYR A 138 3.88 -20.41 5.94
C TYR A 138 3.10 -21.71 5.68
N LYS A 139 1.85 -21.79 6.17
CA LYS A 139 0.93 -22.88 5.85
C LYS A 139 0.56 -22.92 4.36
N THR A 140 0.33 -21.75 3.74
CA THR A 140 0.02 -21.63 2.31
C THR A 140 1.17 -22.16 1.45
N PHE A 141 2.42 -21.92 1.87
CA PHE A 141 3.62 -22.44 1.22
C PHE A 141 3.99 -23.89 1.58
N LYS A 142 3.09 -24.64 2.23
CA LYS A 142 3.31 -26.05 2.62
C LYS A 142 4.60 -26.25 3.43
N GLY A 143 4.95 -25.29 4.29
CA GLY A 143 6.15 -25.36 5.11
C GLY A 143 6.19 -26.62 5.98
N LYS A 144 7.28 -27.40 5.96
CA LYS A 144 7.35 -28.75 6.56
C LYS A 144 7.13 -28.79 8.09
N SER A 145 7.26 -27.67 8.80
CA SER A 145 7.20 -27.60 10.27
C SER A 145 6.09 -26.68 10.81
N TRP A 146 4.96 -26.54 10.11
CA TRP A 146 3.90 -25.61 10.53
C TRP A 146 2.99 -26.11 11.67
N GLN A 147 2.97 -27.43 11.95
CA GLN A 147 2.10 -28.06 12.96
C GLN A 147 2.84 -28.60 14.19
N ARG A 148 4.17 -28.44 14.27
CA ARG A 148 4.94 -28.92 15.42
C ARG A 148 4.90 -27.93 16.56
#